data_AF-A0A7J3L0W0-F1
#
_entry.id   AF-A0A7J3L0W0-F1
#
_cell.length_a   1.000
_cell.length_b   1.000
_cell.length_c   1.000
_cell.angle_alpha   90.00
_cell.angle_beta   90.00
_cell.angle_gamma   90.00
#
_symmetry.space_group_name_H-M   'P 1'
#
loop_
_entity.id
_entity.type
_entity.pdbx_description
1 polymer ?
#
loop_
_entity_poly.entity_id
_entity_poly.type
_entity_poly.pdbx_seq_one_letter_code
_entity_poly.pdbx_strand_id
1 'polypeptide(L)'
;MRIIKIDSGKEPLGMVIGTPFINWIFITSKLKDEEELIKTHELGHVVGHHLTKIWFIISLPIGNLVLLFLSNLYKVGILNIFLTSTYTLFLIAFTLFIIRITEIQADLNVYKKLGRDSYDLFLKIFNIDSPRKMPFFSKLTHTSRRDITLTTGDPIAALTHWEIPLVFSLLSADVSLITTYMVLQNINTELSLLLFLASYLSFLMTYFTLSFLLAFIIRPIVSRLTSLTDRGKLNLSLLISSVYLASTSIVLLLFLIDQLTIFITIPMSYVTILLSTWYFIRDKRRSLIIATVSFMIFILVNILILVSRIFVRL
;
A
#
# COMPACT_ATOMS: atom_id res chain seq x y z
N MET A 1 -6.06 -6.20 -26.54
CA MET A 1 -6.24 -4.76 -26.24
C MET A 1 -6.81 -4.08 -27.48
N ARG A 2 -7.84 -3.24 -27.35
CA ARG A 2 -8.34 -2.39 -28.46
C ARG A 2 -8.41 -0.93 -27.98
N ILE A 3 -8.01 -0.01 -28.83
CA ILE A 3 -8.08 1.44 -28.57
C ILE A 3 -9.26 2.00 -29.37
N ILE A 4 -10.14 2.72 -28.71
CA ILE A 4 -11.34 3.33 -29.28
C ILE A 4 -11.23 4.83 -29.07
N LYS A 5 -11.10 5.58 -30.16
CA LYS A 5 -11.14 7.04 -30.13
C LYS A 5 -12.59 7.48 -30.19
N ILE A 6 -13.00 8.32 -29.24
CA ILE A 6 -14.33 8.92 -29.20
C ILE A 6 -14.16 10.40 -29.51
N ASP A 7 -14.77 10.84 -30.62
CA ASP A 7 -14.79 12.26 -30.97
C ASP A 7 -16.04 12.91 -30.36
N SER A 8 -15.92 13.41 -29.13
CA SER A 8 -17.06 13.92 -28.36
C SER A 8 -17.07 15.44 -28.16
N GLY A 9 -16.05 16.17 -28.62
CA GLY A 9 -15.88 17.61 -28.36
C GLY A 9 -15.70 18.01 -26.88
N LYS A 10 -15.72 17.03 -25.96
CA LYS A 10 -15.61 17.18 -24.51
C LYS A 10 -14.14 17.33 -24.08
N GLU A 11 -13.94 17.56 -22.78
CA GLU A 11 -12.61 17.61 -22.16
C GLU A 11 -11.78 16.34 -22.44
N PRO A 12 -10.45 16.46 -22.48
CA PRO A 12 -9.56 15.32 -22.65
C PRO A 12 -9.76 14.28 -21.55
N LEU A 13 -10.05 13.03 -21.93
CA LEU A 13 -10.31 11.93 -21.02
C LEU A 13 -9.70 10.64 -21.57
N GLY A 14 -9.04 9.89 -20.68
CA GLY A 14 -8.64 8.52 -20.89
C GLY A 14 -9.38 7.60 -19.93
N MET A 15 -9.74 6.42 -20.40
CA MET A 15 -10.26 5.37 -19.52
C MET A 15 -9.92 3.99 -20.06
N VAL A 16 -9.35 3.14 -19.20
CA VAL A 16 -9.30 1.69 -19.43
C VAL A 16 -10.49 1.00 -18.78
N ILE A 17 -11.24 0.23 -19.57
CA ILE A 17 -12.28 -0.69 -19.10
C ILE A 17 -11.91 -2.09 -19.54
N GLY A 18 -12.06 -3.08 -18.68
CA GLY A 18 -11.74 -4.45 -19.07
C GLY A 18 -11.83 -5.49 -17.97
N THR A 19 -11.63 -6.73 -18.39
CA THR A 19 -11.37 -7.88 -17.54
C THR A 19 -9.85 -8.10 -17.43
N PRO A 20 -9.39 -9.01 -16.56
CA PRO A 20 -7.98 -9.39 -16.52
C PRO A 20 -7.38 -9.83 -17.87
N PHE A 21 -8.22 -10.25 -18.82
CA PHE A 21 -7.82 -10.80 -20.11
C PHE A 21 -8.11 -9.86 -21.29
N ILE A 22 -9.12 -9.00 -21.19
CA ILE A 22 -9.56 -8.14 -22.30
C ILE A 22 -9.67 -6.71 -21.80
N ASN A 23 -8.85 -5.82 -22.37
CA ASN A 23 -8.86 -4.38 -22.06
C ASN A 23 -9.21 -3.54 -23.29
N TRP A 24 -10.08 -2.55 -23.06
CA TRP A 24 -10.46 -1.49 -23.97
C TRP A 24 -9.96 -0.16 -23.43
N ILE A 25 -9.33 0.64 -24.29
CA ILE A 25 -8.89 1.99 -23.96
C ILE A 25 -9.78 2.96 -24.73
N PHE A 26 -10.45 3.86 -24.02
CA PHE A 26 -11.25 4.93 -24.58
C PHE A 26 -10.49 6.25 -24.42
N ILE A 27 -10.37 7.02 -25.52
CA ILE A 27 -9.66 8.29 -25.53
C ILE A 27 -10.55 9.36 -26.18
N THR A 28 -10.70 10.49 -25.48
CA THR A 28 -11.16 11.76 -26.03
C THR A 28 -10.00 12.75 -25.99
N SER A 29 -9.66 13.37 -27.11
CA SER A 29 -8.62 14.40 -27.20
C SER A 29 -8.92 15.35 -28.35
N LYS A 30 -8.49 16.62 -28.22
CA LYS A 30 -8.60 17.63 -29.28
C LYS A 30 -7.27 17.84 -30.00
N LEU A 31 -6.17 17.67 -29.27
CA LEU A 31 -4.81 17.85 -29.79
C LEU A 31 -4.06 16.51 -29.88
N LYS A 32 -3.04 16.47 -30.74
CA LYS A 32 -2.20 15.27 -30.92
C LYS A 32 -1.35 14.98 -29.69
N ASP A 33 -0.80 16.02 -29.06
CA ASP A 33 0.03 15.89 -27.85
C ASP A 33 -0.82 15.43 -26.65
N GLU A 34 -2.07 15.90 -26.56
CA GLU A 34 -3.08 15.40 -25.62
C GLU A 34 -3.31 13.89 -25.80
N GLU A 35 -3.53 13.47 -27.04
CA GLU A 35 -3.75 12.06 -27.37
C GLU A 35 -2.55 11.21 -26.95
N GLU A 36 -1.32 11.66 -27.21
CA GLU A 36 -0.11 10.91 -26.87
C GLU A 36 0.08 10.73 -25.37
N LEU A 37 -0.13 11.79 -24.57
CA LEU A 37 -0.02 11.69 -23.11
C LEU A 37 -1.09 10.76 -22.54
N ILE A 38 -2.36 10.98 -22.89
CA ILE A 38 -3.50 10.19 -22.40
C ILE A 38 -3.31 8.73 -22.79
N LYS A 39 -3.01 8.47 -24.06
CA LYS A 39 -2.76 7.11 -24.56
C LYS A 39 -1.62 6.44 -23.80
N THR A 40 -0.53 7.15 -23.52
CA THR A 40 0.62 6.59 -22.80
C THR A 40 0.28 6.25 -21.36
N HIS A 41 -0.52 7.09 -20.69
CA HIS A 41 -1.05 6.85 -19.34
C HIS A 41 -1.93 5.60 -19.32
N GLU A 42 -2.95 5.54 -20.19
CA GLU A 42 -3.88 4.42 -20.28
C GLU A 42 -3.17 3.10 -20.67
N LEU A 43 -2.19 3.15 -21.57
CA LEU A 43 -1.35 2.00 -21.89
C LEU A 43 -0.56 1.52 -20.66
N GLY A 44 -0.15 2.44 -19.78
CA GLY A 44 0.47 2.13 -18.49
C GLY A 44 -0.43 1.25 -17.62
N HIS A 45 -1.73 1.53 -17.58
CA HIS A 45 -2.70 0.69 -16.86
C HIS A 45 -2.82 -0.73 -17.43
N VAL A 46 -2.81 -0.85 -18.76
CA VAL A 46 -2.90 -2.16 -19.43
C VAL A 46 -1.64 -2.99 -19.23
N VAL A 47 -0.46 -2.41 -19.54
CA VAL A 47 0.83 -3.09 -19.40
C VAL A 47 1.12 -3.43 -17.94
N GLY A 48 0.71 -2.57 -17.01
CA GLY A 48 0.85 -2.79 -15.58
C GLY A 48 -0.15 -3.80 -14.99
N HIS A 49 -1.11 -4.29 -15.78
CA HIS A 49 -2.24 -5.12 -15.33
C HIS A 49 -2.96 -4.50 -14.11
N HIS A 50 -3.12 -3.17 -14.09
CA HIS A 50 -3.63 -2.44 -12.92
C HIS A 50 -5.05 -2.85 -12.56
N LEU A 51 -5.92 -3.02 -13.57
CA LEU A 51 -7.29 -3.52 -13.38
C LEU A 51 -7.30 -4.90 -12.73
N THR A 52 -6.46 -5.84 -13.19
CA THR A 52 -6.35 -7.18 -12.58
C THR A 52 -5.91 -7.12 -11.12
N LYS A 53 -4.90 -6.28 -10.80
CA LYS A 53 -4.43 -6.10 -9.43
C LYS A 53 -5.53 -5.56 -8.54
N ILE A 54 -6.24 -4.52 -8.99
CA ILE A 54 -7.38 -3.94 -8.28
C ILE A 54 -8.48 -4.99 -8.07
N TRP A 55 -8.87 -5.72 -9.12
CA TRP A 55 -9.87 -6.80 -9.02
C TRP A 55 -9.47 -7.89 -8.02
N PHE A 56 -8.23 -8.36 -8.06
CA PHE A 56 -7.73 -9.37 -7.15
C PHE A 56 -7.71 -8.87 -5.69
N ILE A 57 -7.28 -7.62 -5.50
CA ILE A 57 -7.19 -6.96 -4.19
C ILE A 57 -8.57 -6.62 -3.63
N ILE A 58 -9.58 -6.39 -4.45
CA ILE A 58 -10.96 -6.14 -4.00
C ILE A 58 -11.70 -7.46 -3.75
N SER A 59 -11.56 -8.44 -4.64
CA SER A 59 -12.32 -9.71 -4.56
C SER A 59 -11.93 -10.59 -3.38
N LEU A 60 -10.63 -10.70 -3.07
CA LEU A 60 -10.15 -11.53 -1.97
C LEU A 60 -10.64 -11.05 -0.59
N PRO A 61 -10.52 -9.75 -0.24
CA PRO A 61 -10.96 -9.29 1.07
C PRO A 61 -12.47 -9.12 1.17
N ILE A 62 -13.20 -8.82 0.08
CA ILE A 62 -14.67 -8.83 0.11
C ILE A 62 -15.18 -10.24 0.39
N GLY A 63 -14.61 -11.27 -0.26
CA GLY A 63 -14.96 -12.66 0.05
C GLY A 63 -14.73 -13.00 1.53
N ASN A 64 -13.58 -12.59 2.08
CA ASN A 64 -13.27 -12.79 3.50
C ASN A 64 -14.17 -11.95 4.43
N LEU A 65 -14.48 -10.70 4.11
CA LEU A 65 -15.42 -9.85 4.85
C LEU A 65 -16.82 -10.46 4.88
N VAL A 66 -17.30 -10.95 3.74
CA VAL A 66 -18.61 -11.61 3.64
C VAL A 66 -18.61 -12.89 4.46
N LEU A 67 -17.56 -13.71 4.37
CA LEU A 67 -17.44 -14.92 5.20
C LEU A 67 -17.36 -14.60 6.69
N LEU A 68 -16.56 -13.60 7.10
CA LEU A 68 -16.48 -13.10 8.48
C LEU A 68 -17.83 -12.58 8.96
N PHE A 69 -18.47 -11.72 8.17
CA PHE A 69 -19.77 -11.14 8.52
C PHE A 69 -20.85 -12.21 8.65
N LEU A 70 -20.92 -13.15 7.71
CA LEU A 70 -21.86 -14.27 7.74
C LEU A 70 -21.56 -15.25 8.88
N SER A 71 -20.28 -15.53 9.19
CA SER A 71 -19.91 -16.36 10.33
C SER A 71 -20.18 -15.68 11.68
N ASN A 72 -20.14 -14.34 11.72
CA ASN A 72 -20.27 -13.53 12.92
C ASN A 72 -21.73 -13.17 13.27
N LEU A 73 -22.61 -13.02 12.27
CA LEU A 73 -24.04 -12.78 12.49
C LEU A 73 -24.72 -13.90 13.29
N TYR A 74 -24.18 -15.13 13.22
CA TYR A 74 -24.78 -16.29 13.86
C TYR A 74 -24.27 -16.58 15.29
N LYS A 75 -23.22 -15.91 15.79
CA LYS A 75 -22.56 -16.37 17.03
C LYS A 75 -22.18 -15.33 18.10
N VAL A 76 -21.96 -14.04 17.81
CA VAL A 76 -21.15 -13.22 18.76
C VAL A 76 -21.48 -11.71 18.70
N GLY A 77 -21.64 -11.08 19.87
CA GLY A 77 -22.12 -9.70 20.08
C GLY A 77 -21.22 -8.51 19.67
N ILE A 78 -21.37 -7.37 20.35
CA ILE A 78 -20.90 -6.03 19.91
C ILE A 78 -19.40 -5.91 19.58
N LEU A 79 -18.54 -6.71 20.20
CA LEU A 79 -17.09 -6.73 19.92
C LEU A 79 -16.77 -7.18 18.49
N ASN A 80 -17.58 -8.07 17.91
CA ASN A 80 -17.39 -8.51 16.53
C ASN A 80 -17.82 -7.45 15.51
N ILE A 81 -18.82 -6.62 15.85
CA ILE A 81 -19.17 -5.44 15.05
C ILE A 81 -17.98 -4.48 15.00
N PHE A 82 -17.32 -4.27 16.15
CA PHE A 82 -16.13 -3.43 16.22
C PHE A 82 -14.95 -3.98 15.39
N LEU A 83 -14.64 -5.27 15.53
CA LEU A 83 -13.61 -5.95 14.71
C LEU A 83 -13.91 -5.88 13.20
N THR A 84 -15.17 -6.11 12.82
CA THR A 84 -15.57 -6.04 11.40
C THR A 84 -15.45 -4.62 10.87
N SER A 85 -15.80 -3.62 11.67
CA SER A 85 -15.75 -2.21 11.28
C SER A 85 -14.31 -1.73 11.08
N THR A 86 -13.41 -2.08 12.00
CA THR A 86 -11.98 -1.73 11.92
C THR A 86 -11.30 -2.41 10.72
N TYR A 87 -11.58 -3.70 10.51
CA TYR A 87 -11.11 -4.41 9.32
C TYR A 87 -11.66 -3.81 8.00
N THR A 88 -12.92 -3.37 7.99
CA THR A 88 -13.51 -2.68 6.83
C THR A 88 -12.78 -1.37 6.52
N LEU A 89 -12.41 -0.59 7.56
CA LEU A 89 -11.62 0.63 7.39
C LEU A 89 -10.24 0.34 6.81
N PHE A 90 -9.55 -0.71 7.29
CA PHE A 90 -8.30 -1.17 6.69
C PHE A 90 -8.47 -1.47 5.20
N LEU A 91 -9.51 -2.22 4.82
CA LEU A 91 -9.71 -2.61 3.42
C LEU A 91 -10.03 -1.45 2.49
N ILE A 92 -10.81 -0.47 2.96
CA ILE A 92 -11.04 0.78 2.22
C ILE A 92 -9.70 1.52 2.02
N ALA A 93 -8.92 1.70 3.09
CA ALA A 93 -7.64 2.38 3.04
C ALA A 93 -6.64 1.66 2.13
N PHE A 94 -6.55 0.33 2.21
CA PHE A 94 -5.67 -0.50 1.37
C PHE A 94 -6.08 -0.44 -0.10
N THR A 95 -7.39 -0.49 -0.39
CA THR A 95 -7.89 -0.39 -1.77
C THR A 95 -7.55 0.97 -2.39
N LEU A 96 -7.79 2.07 -1.67
CA LEU A 96 -7.44 3.42 -2.13
C LEU A 96 -5.93 3.57 -2.33
N PHE A 97 -5.12 3.02 -1.41
CA PHE A 97 -3.68 3.01 -1.51
C PHE A 97 -3.18 2.28 -2.76
N ILE A 98 -3.76 1.13 -3.08
CA ILE A 98 -3.41 0.36 -4.28
C ILE A 98 -3.83 1.09 -5.56
N ILE A 99 -5.03 1.67 -5.60
CA ILE A 99 -5.48 2.49 -6.74
C ILE A 99 -4.47 3.62 -6.98
N ARG A 100 -4.06 4.34 -5.94
CA ARG A 100 -3.04 5.39 -6.05
C ARG A 100 -1.70 4.88 -6.54
N ILE A 101 -1.22 3.72 -6.07
CA ILE A 101 0.01 3.11 -6.60
C ILE A 101 -0.15 2.83 -8.10
N THR A 102 -1.31 2.36 -8.55
CA THR A 102 -1.53 2.09 -9.97
C THR A 102 -1.56 3.36 -10.82
N GLU A 103 -2.17 4.44 -10.33
CA GLU A 103 -2.13 5.74 -11.01
C GLU A 103 -0.71 6.28 -11.12
N ILE A 104 0.07 6.19 -10.03
CA ILE A 104 1.46 6.65 -10.06
C ILE A 104 2.31 5.82 -11.03
N GLN A 105 2.02 4.53 -11.19
CA GLN A 105 2.75 3.68 -12.15
C GLN A 105 2.36 3.98 -13.59
N ALA A 106 1.13 4.40 -13.84
CA ALA A 106 0.72 4.93 -15.13
C ALA A 106 1.44 6.28 -15.43
N ASP A 107 1.50 7.18 -14.45
CA ASP A 107 2.30 8.43 -14.55
C ASP A 107 3.78 8.15 -14.81
N LEU A 108 4.36 7.13 -14.16
CA LEU A 108 5.74 6.71 -14.41
C LEU A 108 5.93 6.23 -15.86
N ASN A 109 4.92 5.58 -16.45
CA ASN A 109 4.98 5.15 -17.84
C ASN A 109 5.02 6.36 -18.78
N VAL A 110 4.25 7.41 -18.48
CA VAL A 110 4.31 8.69 -19.19
C VAL A 110 5.70 9.30 -19.07
N TYR A 111 6.26 9.38 -17.86
CA TYR A 111 7.62 9.91 -17.65
C TYR A 111 8.68 9.15 -18.43
N LYS A 112 8.61 7.81 -18.46
CA LYS A 112 9.58 6.99 -19.21
C LYS A 112 9.53 7.26 -20.72
N LYS A 113 8.37 7.64 -21.24
CA LYS A 113 8.16 7.87 -22.67
C LYS A 113 8.47 9.31 -23.08
N LEU A 114 8.03 10.28 -22.29
CA LEU A 114 8.06 11.71 -22.62
C LEU A 114 9.11 12.49 -21.81
N GLY A 115 9.73 11.87 -20.80
CA GLY A 115 10.70 12.53 -19.93
C GLY A 115 10.08 13.63 -19.07
N ARG A 116 10.85 14.69 -18.83
CA ARG A 116 10.46 15.83 -17.98
C ARG A 116 9.30 16.64 -18.57
N ASP A 117 9.18 16.64 -19.90
CA ASP A 117 8.12 17.36 -20.63
C ASP A 117 6.72 16.82 -20.29
N SER A 118 6.63 15.61 -19.74
CA SER A 118 5.36 15.02 -19.27
C SER A 118 4.64 15.89 -18.24
N TYR A 119 5.38 16.60 -17.37
CA TYR A 119 4.78 17.47 -16.37
C TYR A 119 4.14 18.72 -16.99
N ASP A 120 4.86 19.41 -17.87
CA ASP A 120 4.36 20.64 -18.50
C ASP A 120 3.18 20.33 -19.43
N LEU A 121 3.27 19.22 -20.16
CA LEU A 121 2.16 18.72 -20.97
C LEU A 121 0.95 18.38 -20.10
N PHE A 122 1.14 17.74 -18.96
CA PHE A 122 0.06 17.45 -18.01
C PHE A 122 -0.64 18.74 -17.52
N LEU A 123 0.12 19.76 -17.11
CA LEU A 123 -0.46 21.04 -16.67
C LEU A 123 -1.27 21.71 -17.77
N LYS A 124 -0.76 21.70 -19.01
CA LYS A 124 -1.42 22.28 -20.19
C LYS A 124 -2.74 21.57 -20.51
N ILE A 125 -2.75 20.23 -20.50
CA ILE A 125 -3.92 19.42 -20.84
C ILE A 125 -5.07 19.64 -19.86
N PHE A 126 -4.76 19.63 -18.56
CA PHE A 126 -5.76 19.79 -17.51
C PHE A 126 -6.06 21.25 -17.17
N ASN A 127 -5.37 22.21 -17.83
CA ASN A 127 -5.48 23.64 -17.58
C ASN A 127 -5.39 24.01 -16.09
N ILE A 128 -4.36 23.49 -15.42
CA ILE A 128 -4.10 23.71 -13.98
C ILE A 128 -2.68 24.18 -13.74
N ASP A 129 -2.48 25.01 -12.70
CA ASP A 129 -1.14 25.45 -12.30
C ASP A 129 -0.35 24.36 -11.54
N SER A 130 -1.06 23.41 -10.92
CA SER A 130 -0.45 22.37 -10.11
C SER A 130 -1.42 21.21 -9.87
N PRO A 131 -0.94 19.94 -9.88
CA PRO A 131 -1.77 18.80 -9.48
C PRO A 131 -2.34 18.92 -8.06
N ARG A 132 -1.71 19.72 -7.19
CA ARG A 132 -2.16 19.96 -5.81
C ARG A 132 -3.47 20.72 -5.73
N LYS A 133 -3.82 21.47 -6.78
CA LYS A 133 -5.07 22.23 -6.86
C LYS A 133 -6.25 21.38 -7.37
N MET A 134 -6.02 20.12 -7.75
CA MET A 134 -7.10 19.24 -8.21
C MET A 134 -8.19 19.05 -7.13
N PRO A 135 -9.45 18.81 -7.54
CA PRO A 135 -10.58 18.57 -6.64
C PRO A 135 -10.33 17.40 -5.68
N PHE A 136 -11.03 17.40 -4.54
CA PHE A 136 -10.89 16.36 -3.52
C PHE A 136 -11.15 14.95 -4.07
N PHE A 137 -12.19 14.77 -4.89
CA PHE A 137 -12.51 13.47 -5.48
C PHE A 137 -11.39 12.92 -6.36
N SER A 138 -10.72 13.78 -7.15
CA SER A 138 -9.54 13.37 -7.93
C SER A 138 -8.39 12.92 -7.00
N LYS A 139 -8.22 13.62 -5.88
CA LYS A 139 -7.21 13.28 -4.86
C LYS A 139 -7.48 11.96 -4.15
N LEU A 140 -8.68 11.36 -4.23
CA LEU A 140 -8.93 10.04 -3.65
C LEU A 140 -8.16 8.96 -4.40
N THR A 141 -8.19 9.01 -5.73
CA THR A 141 -7.55 8.02 -6.60
C THR A 141 -6.15 8.43 -7.08
N HIS A 142 -5.86 9.74 -7.15
CA HIS A 142 -4.58 10.28 -7.58
C HIS A 142 -3.83 10.94 -6.42
N THR A 143 -2.51 10.80 -6.39
CA THR A 143 -1.71 11.52 -5.39
C THR A 143 -1.62 13.01 -5.72
N SER A 144 -1.76 13.86 -4.70
CA SER A 144 -1.54 15.31 -4.82
C SER A 144 -0.12 15.67 -5.24
N ARG A 145 0.82 14.73 -5.12
CA ARG A 145 2.24 14.89 -5.46
C ARG A 145 2.66 14.13 -6.73
N ARG A 146 1.73 13.93 -7.67
CA ARG A 146 2.05 13.34 -8.98
C ARG A 146 3.04 14.18 -9.80
N ASP A 147 3.20 15.46 -9.47
CA ASP A 147 4.28 16.33 -9.96
C ASP A 147 5.65 15.66 -9.80
N ILE A 148 5.88 14.96 -8.69
CA ILE A 148 7.18 14.31 -8.44
C ILE A 148 7.44 13.17 -9.41
N THR A 149 6.47 12.29 -9.65
CA THR A 149 6.64 11.19 -10.61
C THR A 149 6.86 11.72 -12.02
N LEU A 150 6.06 12.71 -12.45
CA LEU A 150 6.13 13.30 -13.79
C LEU A 150 7.39 14.16 -14.02
N THR A 151 8.08 14.61 -12.96
CA THR A 151 9.31 15.40 -13.11
C THR A 151 10.58 14.57 -12.89
N THR A 152 10.53 13.57 -12.01
CA THR A 152 11.72 12.83 -11.55
C THR A 152 11.73 11.36 -11.94
N GLY A 153 10.59 10.80 -12.35
CA GLY A 153 10.45 9.36 -12.57
C GLY A 153 10.53 8.52 -11.30
N ASP A 154 10.41 9.14 -10.11
CA ASP A 154 10.35 8.44 -8.83
C ASP A 154 8.90 8.11 -8.46
N PRO A 155 8.44 6.87 -8.67
CA PRO A 155 7.05 6.50 -8.42
C PRO A 155 6.68 6.43 -6.95
N ILE A 156 7.63 6.17 -6.04
CA ILE A 156 7.27 6.00 -4.63
C ILE A 156 7.26 7.35 -3.90
N ALA A 157 7.93 8.37 -4.44
CA ALA A 157 7.96 9.71 -3.86
C ALA A 157 6.63 10.47 -3.95
N ALA A 158 5.76 10.16 -4.91
CA ALA A 158 4.45 10.81 -5.03
C ALA A 158 3.48 10.45 -3.89
N LEU A 159 3.71 9.34 -3.19
CA LEU A 159 2.97 9.00 -1.98
C LEU A 159 3.29 10.00 -0.85
N THR A 160 2.31 10.29 -0.01
CA THR A 160 2.60 10.97 1.26
C THR A 160 3.28 10.01 2.23
N HIS A 161 4.15 10.56 3.09
CA HIS A 161 4.97 9.75 4.00
C HIS A 161 4.14 8.93 5.00
N TRP A 162 2.91 9.35 5.29
CA TRP A 162 2.05 8.66 6.25
C TRP A 162 1.16 7.59 5.59
N GLU A 163 0.94 7.62 4.27
CA GLU A 163 0.04 6.68 3.58
C GLU A 163 0.46 5.23 3.81
N ILE A 164 1.75 4.94 3.63
CA ILE A 164 2.29 3.59 3.78
C ILE A 164 2.20 3.12 5.24
N PRO A 165 2.79 3.82 6.23
CA PRO A 165 2.66 3.44 7.64
C PRO A 165 1.21 3.29 8.10
N LEU A 166 0.31 4.20 7.71
CA LEU A 166 -1.08 4.16 8.15
C LEU A 166 -1.77 2.87 7.74
N VAL A 167 -1.68 2.50 6.46
CA VAL A 167 -2.36 1.33 5.89
C VAL A 167 -1.90 0.04 6.57
N PHE A 168 -0.59 -0.14 6.75
CA PHE A 168 -0.06 -1.34 7.41
C PHE A 168 -0.24 -1.33 8.93
N SER A 169 -0.33 -0.15 9.55
CA SER A 169 -0.62 -0.05 10.99
C SER A 169 -2.08 -0.36 11.29
N LEU A 170 -3.02 -0.02 10.40
CA LEU A 170 -4.41 -0.48 10.48
C LEU A 170 -4.46 -2.01 10.46
N LEU A 171 -3.82 -2.64 9.48
CA LEU A 171 -3.71 -4.11 9.41
C LEU A 171 -3.10 -4.70 10.69
N SER A 172 -1.99 -4.13 11.15
CA SER A 172 -1.28 -4.65 12.33
C SER A 172 -2.11 -4.50 13.61
N ALA A 173 -2.86 -3.39 13.72
CA ALA A 173 -3.77 -3.14 14.82
C ALA A 173 -4.95 -4.10 14.79
N ASP A 174 -5.56 -4.36 13.63
CA ASP A 174 -6.64 -5.35 13.47
C ASP A 174 -6.17 -6.74 13.90
N VAL A 175 -5.02 -7.19 13.40
CA VAL A 175 -4.43 -8.50 13.73
C VAL A 175 -4.10 -8.62 15.21
N SER A 176 -3.53 -7.57 15.80
CA SER A 176 -3.20 -7.55 17.24
C SER A 176 -4.47 -7.50 18.10
N LEU A 177 -5.52 -6.82 17.63
CA LEU A 177 -6.80 -6.77 18.31
C LEU A 177 -7.51 -8.13 18.29
N ILE A 178 -7.45 -8.87 17.18
CA ILE A 178 -7.94 -10.27 17.09
C ILE A 178 -7.18 -11.14 18.10
N THR A 179 -5.86 -10.98 18.18
CA THR A 179 -5.02 -11.70 19.15
C THR A 179 -5.48 -11.42 20.59
N THR A 180 -5.68 -10.15 20.93
CA THR A 180 -6.20 -9.73 22.25
C THR A 180 -7.60 -10.29 22.49
N TYR A 181 -8.48 -10.30 21.49
CA TYR A 181 -9.81 -10.86 21.58
C TYR A 181 -9.80 -12.36 21.89
N MET A 182 -8.93 -13.14 21.22
CA MET A 182 -8.79 -14.57 21.48
C MET A 182 -8.31 -14.88 22.90
N VAL A 183 -7.50 -14.00 23.50
CA VAL A 183 -6.99 -14.17 24.87
C VAL A 183 -8.00 -13.73 25.94
N LEU A 184 -8.85 -12.74 25.65
CA LEU A 184 -9.70 -12.06 26.64
C LEU A 184 -11.19 -12.44 26.59
N GLN A 185 -11.55 -13.60 26.01
CA GLN A 185 -12.94 -14.01 25.76
C GLN A 185 -13.89 -14.06 26.99
N ASN A 186 -13.40 -13.85 28.21
CA ASN A 186 -14.15 -14.02 29.47
C ASN A 186 -14.35 -12.74 30.30
N ILE A 187 -14.14 -11.54 29.74
CA ILE A 187 -14.30 -10.26 30.48
C ILE A 187 -15.69 -9.64 30.25
N ASN A 188 -16.24 -8.99 31.30
CA ASN A 188 -17.50 -8.24 31.28
C ASN A 188 -17.64 -7.31 30.05
N THR A 189 -18.81 -7.34 29.41
CA THR A 189 -19.08 -6.79 28.07
C THR A 189 -18.93 -5.28 27.93
N GLU A 190 -19.23 -4.46 28.96
CA GLU A 190 -19.14 -2.99 28.81
C GLU A 190 -17.72 -2.45 28.96
N LEU A 191 -16.99 -2.89 30.00
CA LEU A 191 -15.57 -2.56 30.17
C LEU A 191 -14.73 -3.09 29.00
N SER A 192 -15.14 -4.21 28.41
CA SER A 192 -14.46 -4.80 27.25
C SER A 192 -14.44 -3.87 26.04
N LEU A 193 -15.52 -3.14 25.73
CA LEU A 193 -15.56 -2.29 24.53
C LEU A 193 -14.59 -1.10 24.65
N LEU A 194 -14.55 -0.44 25.81
CA LEU A 194 -13.62 0.66 26.06
C LEU A 194 -12.16 0.19 25.99
N LEU A 195 -11.85 -0.96 26.60
CA LEU A 195 -10.52 -1.55 26.54
C LEU A 195 -10.13 -1.96 25.12
N PHE A 196 -11.08 -2.44 24.30
CA PHE A 196 -10.85 -2.78 22.90
C PHE A 196 -10.54 -1.56 22.05
N LEU A 197 -11.31 -0.48 22.20
CA LEU A 197 -11.05 0.78 21.49
C LEU A 197 -9.68 1.36 21.89
N ALA A 198 -9.39 1.41 23.19
CA ALA A 198 -8.11 1.89 23.71
C ALA A 198 -6.94 1.04 23.19
N SER A 199 -7.08 -0.30 23.19
CA SER A 199 -6.07 -1.22 22.67
C SER A 199 -5.86 -1.06 21.17
N TYR A 200 -6.94 -0.93 20.40
CA TYR A 200 -6.86 -0.70 18.95
C TYR A 200 -6.09 0.59 18.62
N LEU A 201 -6.44 1.71 19.27
CA LEU A 201 -5.74 2.98 19.08
C LEU A 201 -4.29 2.90 19.53
N SER A 202 -4.02 2.21 20.65
CA SER A 202 -2.66 1.99 21.14
C SER A 202 -1.81 1.19 20.15
N PHE A 203 -2.34 0.09 19.61
CA PHE A 203 -1.66 -0.71 18.58
C PHE A 203 -1.43 0.10 17.31
N LEU A 204 -2.46 0.81 16.83
CA LEU A 204 -2.36 1.65 15.63
C LEU A 204 -1.24 2.67 15.76
N MET A 205 -1.21 3.43 16.86
CA MET A 205 -0.16 4.42 17.10
C MET A 205 1.21 3.77 17.28
N THR A 206 1.29 2.64 17.97
CA THR A 206 2.54 1.91 18.18
C THR A 206 3.14 1.46 16.84
N TYR A 207 2.38 0.76 16.00
CA TYR A 207 2.86 0.29 14.70
C TYR A 207 3.18 1.46 13.75
N PHE A 208 2.41 2.54 13.81
CA PHE A 208 2.66 3.73 13.00
C PHE A 208 4.00 4.36 13.38
N THR A 209 4.24 4.60 14.67
CA THR A 209 5.50 5.18 15.16
C THR A 209 6.68 4.25 14.90
N LEU A 210 6.54 2.95 15.17
CA LEU A 210 7.59 1.96 14.91
C LEU A 210 7.96 1.91 13.42
N SER A 211 6.99 2.08 12.51
CA SER A 211 7.24 2.12 11.07
C SER A 211 8.20 3.25 10.70
N PHE A 212 8.03 4.43 11.30
CA PHE A 212 8.95 5.56 11.10
C PHE A 212 10.33 5.29 11.71
N LEU A 213 10.40 4.80 12.95
CA LEU A 213 11.67 4.53 13.62
C LEU A 213 12.51 3.50 12.85
N LEU A 214 11.92 2.37 12.46
CA LEU A 214 12.58 1.35 11.65
C LEU A 214 12.94 1.86 10.25
N ALA A 215 12.11 2.72 9.66
CA ALA A 215 12.44 3.32 8.37
C ALA A 215 13.71 4.18 8.44
N PHE A 216 13.94 4.91 9.54
CA PHE A 216 15.19 5.67 9.71
C PHE A 216 16.43 4.76 9.82
N ILE A 217 16.29 3.57 10.39
CA ILE A 217 17.37 2.56 10.46
C ILE A 217 17.65 1.96 9.07
N ILE A 218 16.60 1.72 8.27
CA ILE A 218 16.70 1.11 6.93
C ILE A 218 17.16 2.13 5.87
N ARG A 219 16.82 3.41 6.05
CA ARG A 219 17.04 4.48 5.05
C ARG A 219 18.48 4.61 4.57
N PRO A 220 19.54 4.50 5.40
CA PRO A 220 20.92 4.55 4.91
C PRO A 220 21.22 3.51 3.82
N ILE A 221 20.66 2.30 3.94
CA ILE A 221 20.83 1.21 2.97
C ILE A 221 20.13 1.57 1.66
N VAL A 222 18.86 1.98 1.75
CA VAL A 222 18.08 2.43 0.59
C VAL A 222 18.75 3.62 -0.10
N SER A 223 19.29 4.56 0.67
CA SER A 223 19.94 5.77 0.15
C SER A 223 21.20 5.46 -0.64
N ARG A 224 21.99 4.46 -0.22
CA ARG A 224 23.21 4.03 -0.91
C ARG A 224 22.94 3.20 -2.15
N LEU A 225 21.82 2.47 -2.18
CA LEU A 225 21.53 1.48 -3.22
C LEU A 225 20.51 1.98 -4.24
N THR A 226 19.97 3.18 -4.11
CA THR A 226 18.93 3.69 -5.03
C THR A 226 19.23 5.09 -5.52
N SER A 227 18.82 5.37 -6.76
CA SER A 227 18.83 6.71 -7.35
C SER A 227 17.51 7.46 -7.14
N LEU A 228 16.66 6.98 -6.22
CA LEU A 228 15.40 7.62 -5.90
C LEU A 228 15.65 9.01 -5.28
N THR A 229 14.64 9.87 -5.34
CA THR A 229 14.65 11.14 -4.62
C THR A 229 14.72 10.89 -3.10
N ASP A 230 15.09 11.90 -2.31
CA ASP A 230 15.13 11.73 -0.85
C ASP A 230 13.78 11.35 -0.24
N ARG A 231 12.70 11.84 -0.86
CA ARG A 231 11.33 11.47 -0.53
C ARG A 231 11.03 10.02 -0.89
N GLY A 232 11.45 9.57 -2.08
CA GLY A 232 11.30 8.18 -2.49
C GLY A 232 12.10 7.21 -1.64
N LYS A 233 13.34 7.55 -1.28
CA LYS A 233 14.17 6.77 -0.34
C LYS A 233 13.48 6.59 1.01
N LEU A 234 12.90 7.66 1.55
CA LEU A 234 12.14 7.59 2.80
C LEU A 234 10.88 6.73 2.66
N ASN A 235 10.07 6.94 1.61
CA ASN A 235 8.85 6.15 1.40
C ASN A 235 9.13 4.67 1.16
N LEU A 236 10.21 4.33 0.45
CA LEU A 236 10.62 2.93 0.29
C LEU A 236 11.06 2.31 1.62
N SER A 237 11.78 3.07 2.44
CA SER A 237 12.17 2.60 3.78
C SER A 237 10.95 2.40 4.67
N LEU A 238 9.94 3.28 4.58
CA LEU A 238 8.66 3.17 5.27
C LEU A 238 7.85 1.96 4.79
N LEU A 239 7.87 1.65 3.49
CA LEU A 239 7.26 0.43 2.97
C LEU A 239 7.89 -0.82 3.55
N ILE A 240 9.23 -0.85 3.57
CA ILE A 240 9.96 -2.00 4.08
C ILE A 240 9.68 -2.21 5.58
N SER A 241 9.79 -1.16 6.39
CA SER A 241 9.50 -1.26 7.83
C SER A 241 8.06 -1.65 8.11
N SER A 242 7.10 -1.04 7.41
CA SER A 242 5.67 -1.26 7.61
C SER A 242 5.26 -2.71 7.28
N VAL A 243 5.78 -3.27 6.19
CA VAL A 243 5.51 -4.68 5.82
C VAL A 243 6.11 -5.64 6.83
N TYR A 244 7.32 -5.39 7.35
CA TYR A 244 7.90 -6.25 8.39
C TYR A 244 7.11 -6.21 9.71
N LEU A 245 6.66 -5.03 10.13
CA LEU A 245 5.82 -4.88 11.32
C LEU A 245 4.47 -5.58 11.16
N ALA A 246 3.81 -5.39 10.01
CA ALA A 246 2.59 -6.13 9.68
C ALA A 246 2.82 -7.64 9.69
N SER A 247 3.91 -8.11 9.09
CA SER A 247 4.27 -9.52 9.10
C SER A 247 4.49 -10.05 10.53
N THR A 248 5.07 -9.24 11.42
CA THR A 248 5.27 -9.62 12.84
C THR A 248 3.93 -9.83 13.55
N SER A 249 2.97 -8.92 13.37
CA SER A 249 1.64 -9.08 13.96
C SER A 249 0.93 -10.33 13.43
N ILE A 250 1.03 -10.59 12.12
CA ILE A 250 0.46 -11.79 11.49
C ILE A 250 1.11 -13.06 12.04
N VAL A 251 2.45 -13.07 12.15
CA VAL A 251 3.19 -14.19 12.78
C VAL A 251 2.68 -14.46 14.20
N LEU A 252 2.48 -13.42 15.00
CA LEU A 252 1.99 -13.57 16.38
C LEU A 252 0.60 -14.20 16.42
N LEU A 253 -0.33 -13.73 15.56
CA LEU A 253 -1.66 -14.31 15.47
C LEU A 253 -1.61 -15.78 15.02
N LEU A 254 -0.87 -16.07 13.96
CA LEU A 254 -0.79 -17.43 13.40
C LEU A 254 -0.08 -18.40 14.34
N PHE A 255 0.90 -17.94 15.11
CA PHE A 255 1.58 -18.75 16.12
C PHE A 255 0.64 -19.25 17.23
N LEU A 256 -0.41 -18.49 17.56
CA LEU A 256 -1.45 -18.92 18.50
C LEU A 256 -2.35 -20.02 17.93
N ILE A 257 -2.41 -20.16 16.60
CA ILE A 257 -3.21 -21.15 15.90
C ILE A 257 -2.37 -22.40 15.61
N ASP A 258 -1.19 -22.22 15.01
CA ASP A 258 -0.25 -23.28 14.67
C ASP A 258 1.18 -22.74 14.64
N GLN A 259 2.07 -23.32 15.45
CA GLN A 259 3.46 -22.89 15.57
C GLN A 259 4.27 -23.08 14.28
N LEU A 260 3.88 -24.02 13.40
CA LEU A 260 4.58 -24.27 12.14
C LEU A 260 4.39 -23.14 11.11
N THR A 261 3.37 -22.30 11.28
CA THR A 261 3.09 -21.16 10.38
C THR A 261 4.19 -20.10 10.36
N ILE A 262 5.05 -20.06 11.39
CA ILE A 262 6.25 -19.19 11.43
C ILE A 262 7.16 -19.46 10.23
N PHE A 263 7.35 -20.73 9.88
CA PHE A 263 8.24 -21.16 8.80
C PHE A 263 7.75 -20.74 7.42
N ILE A 264 6.48 -20.34 7.30
CA ILE A 264 5.90 -19.84 6.05
C ILE A 264 5.88 -18.30 6.05
N THR A 265 5.46 -17.70 7.17
CA THR A 265 5.16 -16.26 7.23
C THR A 265 6.43 -15.41 7.19
N ILE A 266 7.52 -15.86 7.84
CA ILE A 266 8.80 -15.15 7.82
C ILE A 266 9.38 -15.10 6.38
N PRO A 267 9.53 -16.23 5.64
CA PRO A 267 9.94 -16.19 4.25
C PRO A 267 9.01 -15.38 3.35
N MET A 268 7.69 -15.44 3.57
CA MET A 268 6.74 -14.64 2.79
C MET A 268 6.99 -13.15 2.97
N SER A 269 7.27 -12.67 4.18
CA SER A 269 7.61 -11.26 4.42
C SER A 269 8.85 -10.82 3.63
N TYR A 270 9.88 -11.67 3.58
CA TYR A 270 11.08 -11.43 2.78
C TYR A 270 10.76 -11.34 1.28
N VAL A 271 9.98 -12.29 0.77
CA VAL A 271 9.56 -12.31 -0.63
C VAL A 271 8.73 -11.07 -0.97
N THR A 272 7.78 -10.68 -0.12
CA THR A 272 6.97 -9.46 -0.30
C THR A 272 7.85 -8.21 -0.37
N ILE A 273 8.84 -8.07 0.52
CA ILE A 273 9.80 -6.96 0.48
C ILE A 273 10.63 -6.97 -0.79
N LEU A 274 11.16 -8.13 -1.17
CA LEU A 274 11.95 -8.28 -2.39
C LEU A 274 11.15 -7.86 -3.62
N LEU A 275 9.93 -8.38 -3.77
CA LEU A 275 9.06 -8.08 -4.89
C LEU A 275 8.63 -6.62 -4.89
N SER A 276 8.26 -6.05 -3.74
CA SER A 276 7.86 -4.64 -3.63
C SER A 276 9.02 -3.70 -3.95
N THR A 277 10.21 -4.00 -3.44
CA THR A 277 11.41 -3.21 -3.70
C THR A 277 11.81 -3.30 -5.18
N TRP A 278 11.73 -4.50 -5.78
CA TRP A 278 11.95 -4.69 -7.21
C TRP A 278 10.92 -3.97 -8.06
N TYR A 279 9.65 -3.95 -7.63
CA TYR A 279 8.58 -3.25 -8.31
C TYR A 279 8.85 -1.75 -8.46
N PHE A 280 9.38 -1.10 -7.42
CA PHE A 280 9.67 0.34 -7.44
C PHE A 280 11.04 0.68 -8.05
N ILE A 281 12.10 -0.07 -7.76
CA ILE A 281 13.46 0.25 -8.23
C ILE A 281 13.74 -0.28 -9.64
N ARG A 282 13.11 -1.41 -10.01
CA ARG A 282 13.36 -2.15 -11.27
C ARG A 282 14.80 -2.68 -11.45
N ASP A 283 15.59 -2.76 -10.38
CA ASP A 283 16.92 -3.39 -10.37
C ASP A 283 16.94 -4.60 -9.42
N LYS A 284 17.01 -5.81 -10.00
CA LYS A 284 16.96 -7.08 -9.24
C LYS A 284 18.08 -7.19 -8.20
N ARG A 285 19.31 -6.79 -8.57
CA ARG A 285 20.49 -6.94 -7.70
C ARG A 285 20.36 -6.03 -6.49
N ARG A 286 20.03 -4.75 -6.72
CA ARG A 286 19.86 -3.77 -5.64
C ARG A 286 18.68 -4.14 -4.74
N SER A 287 17.57 -4.58 -5.32
CA SER A 287 16.41 -5.03 -4.55
C SER A 287 16.71 -6.25 -3.68
N LEU A 288 17.49 -7.21 -4.19
CA LEU A 288 17.95 -8.36 -3.40
C LEU A 288 18.80 -7.93 -2.21
N ILE A 289 19.78 -7.05 -2.42
CA ILE A 289 20.64 -6.55 -1.33
C ILE A 289 19.81 -5.81 -0.30
N ILE A 290 18.93 -4.90 -0.73
CA ILE A 290 18.05 -4.14 0.18
C ILE A 290 17.21 -5.11 1.02
N ALA A 291 16.51 -6.06 0.37
CA ALA A 291 15.65 -7.02 1.05
C ALA A 291 16.42 -7.89 2.06
N THR A 292 17.61 -8.38 1.68
CA THR A 292 18.44 -9.23 2.56
C THR A 292 18.97 -8.46 3.75
N VAL A 293 19.53 -7.27 3.55
CA VAL A 293 20.07 -6.48 4.67
C VAL A 293 18.95 -6.00 5.58
N SER A 294 17.82 -5.54 5.03
CA SER A 294 16.67 -5.13 5.85
C SER A 294 16.06 -6.31 6.62
N PHE A 295 16.06 -7.51 6.03
CA PHE A 295 15.61 -8.72 6.69
C PHE A 295 16.52 -9.13 7.85
N MET A 296 17.85 -9.04 7.67
CA MET A 296 18.81 -9.28 8.75
C MET A 296 18.60 -8.30 9.92
N ILE A 297 18.37 -7.01 9.62
CA ILE A 297 18.04 -6.01 10.65
C ILE A 297 16.74 -6.39 11.36
N PHE A 298 15.71 -6.78 10.60
CA PHE A 298 14.43 -7.20 11.17
C PHE A 298 14.58 -8.40 12.12
N ILE A 299 15.31 -9.44 11.72
CA ILE A 299 15.60 -10.60 12.58
C ILE A 299 16.39 -10.17 13.82
N LEU A 300 17.42 -9.33 13.66
CA LEU A 300 18.23 -8.84 14.77
C LEU A 300 17.39 -8.06 15.79
N VAL A 301 16.51 -7.16 15.35
CA VAL A 301 15.61 -6.41 16.23
C VAL A 301 14.70 -7.36 17.02
N ASN A 302 14.14 -8.38 16.38
CA ASN A 302 13.31 -9.37 17.07
C ASN A 302 14.11 -10.18 18.10
N ILE A 303 15.34 -10.59 17.79
CA ILE A 303 16.23 -11.28 18.73
C ILE A 303 16.55 -10.38 19.94
N LEU A 304 16.88 -9.11 19.71
CA LEU A 304 17.15 -8.16 20.80
C LEU A 304 15.94 -7.95 21.72
N ILE A 305 14.73 -7.90 21.15
CA ILE A 305 13.49 -7.84 21.93
C ILE A 305 13.30 -9.12 22.76
N LEU A 306 13.54 -10.29 22.17
CA LEU A 306 13.43 -11.56 22.88
C LEU A 306 14.43 -11.64 24.05
N VAL A 307 15.70 -11.31 23.79
CA VAL A 307 16.76 -11.34 24.80
C VAL A 307 16.48 -10.35 25.93
N SER A 308 16.08 -9.11 25.63
CA SER A 308 15.73 -8.13 26.66
C SER A 308 14.56 -8.58 27.55
N ARG A 309 13.56 -9.27 26.99
CA ARG A 309 12.47 -9.86 27.79
C ARG A 309 12.93 -10.97 28.73
N ILE A 310 13.95 -11.75 28.37
CA ILE A 310 14.53 -12.76 29.24
C ILE A 310 15.24 -12.08 30.42
N PHE A 311 16.03 -11.04 30.16
CA PHE A 311 16.74 -10.29 31.20
C PHE A 311 15.83 -9.50 32.14
N VAL A 312 14.67 -9.03 31.69
CA VAL A 312 13.69 -8.33 32.56
C VAL A 312 12.88 -9.29 33.44
N ARG A 313 12.86 -10.60 33.10
CA ARG A 313 12.18 -11.65 33.88
C ARG A 313 13.10 -12.38 34.85
N LEU A 314 14.41 -12.11 34.81
CA LEU A 314 15.43 -12.58 35.75
C LEU A 314 15.76 -11.47 36.75
#